data_AF-A0A2X3JQZ5-F1
#
_entry.id   AF-A0A2X3JQZ5-F1
#
_cell.length_a   1.000
_cell.length_b   1.000
_cell.length_c   1.000
_cell.angle_alpha   90.00
_cell.angle_beta   90.00
_cell.angle_gamma   90.00
#
_symmetry.space_group_name_H-M   'P 1'
#
loop_
_entity.id
_entity.type
_entity.pdbx_description
1 polymer ?
#
loop_
_entity_poly.entity_id
_entity_poly.type
_entity_poly.pdbx_seq_one_letter_code
_entity_poly.pdbx_strand_id
1 'polypeptide(L)'
;MPKRTDIKSILILGAGPIVIGQACEFDYSGAQACKALREEGYRVILVNSNPATIMTDPEMADATYIEPIHWEVVRKIIEKERPDAVLPTMGGQTALNCALELERQGVLEEFGVTMIGATADAIDKAEDRRRFDVAMKKIGLETARSGIAHTMEEALAVAADVGFPCIIRPSFTMGGSGGGIAYNREEFEEICARGLDLSPTKELLIDESLIGWKEYEMEVVRDKNDNCIIVCSIENFDAMGIHTGDSITVAPAQTLTDKEYQIMRNASMAVLREIGVETGGSNVQFAVNPKNGRLIVIEMNPRVSRSSALASKATGFPIAKVAAKLAVGYTLDELMNDITGGRTPASFEPSIDYVVTKIPRFNFEKFAGANDRLTTQMKSVGEVMAIGRTQQESLQKALRGLEVGATGFDPKVSLDDPEALTKIRRELKDAGAERIWYIADAFRAGLSVDGVFNLTNIDRWFLVQIEELVRLEEKVAEVGITGLNAEFLRQLKRKGFADARLAKLAGVREAEIRKLRDQYDLHPVYKRVDTCAAEFATDTAYMYSTYEEECEANPSTDREKSWFSAAARTVSVRVSNSTTAVYTPRWRCAKTVTKPLWLTVTRKPSPPTTTLPIASTSSR
;
A
#
# COMPACT_ATOMS: atom_id res chain seq x y z
N MET A 1 -24.47 18.55 -12.52
CA MET A 1 -24.11 19.99 -12.38
C MET A 1 -22.61 19.96 -12.28
N PRO A 2 -21.89 20.59 -13.23
CA PRO A 2 -20.43 20.50 -13.31
C PRO A 2 -19.77 21.20 -12.10
N LYS A 3 -18.48 21.54 -12.22
CA LYS A 3 -17.70 22.19 -11.15
C LYS A 3 -18.44 23.32 -10.39
N ARG A 4 -18.22 23.39 -9.08
CA ARG A 4 -18.74 24.43 -8.17
C ARG A 4 -18.20 25.80 -8.55
N THR A 5 -19.10 26.79 -8.62
CA THR A 5 -18.78 28.18 -9.00
C THR A 5 -18.65 29.12 -7.81
N ASP A 6 -19.11 28.69 -6.65
CA ASP A 6 -19.02 29.41 -5.37
C ASP A 6 -17.65 29.25 -4.70
N ILE A 7 -16.85 28.27 -5.14
CA ILE A 7 -15.47 28.04 -4.70
C ILE A 7 -14.51 28.51 -5.79
N LYS A 8 -13.43 29.20 -5.42
CA LYS A 8 -12.33 29.57 -6.32
C LYS A 8 -10.97 29.14 -5.78
N SER A 9 -10.83 29.06 -4.47
CA SER A 9 -9.60 28.76 -3.77
C SER A 9 -9.79 27.64 -2.75
N ILE A 10 -8.87 26.67 -2.75
CA ILE A 10 -8.98 25.44 -1.96
C ILE A 10 -7.68 25.24 -1.20
N LEU A 11 -7.79 25.09 0.12
CA LEU A 11 -6.71 24.64 0.99
C LEU A 11 -6.69 23.12 1.06
N ILE A 12 -5.58 22.49 0.67
CA ILE A 12 -5.33 21.07 0.87
C ILE A 12 -4.46 20.91 2.12
N LEU A 13 -4.86 20.02 3.01
CA LEU A 13 -4.06 19.65 4.19
C LEU A 13 -3.21 18.42 3.84
N GLY A 14 -1.88 18.58 3.86
CA GLY A 14 -0.93 17.49 3.67
C GLY A 14 -0.80 16.58 4.89
N ALA A 15 -0.05 15.49 4.74
CA ALA A 15 0.15 14.49 5.81
C ALA A 15 1.32 14.83 6.75
N GLY A 16 2.24 15.72 6.36
CA GLY A 16 3.45 15.97 7.12
C GLY A 16 4.51 14.88 6.93
N PRO A 17 5.42 14.68 7.91
CA PRO A 17 6.53 13.75 7.78
C PRO A 17 6.07 12.30 7.68
N ILE A 18 6.88 11.48 7.01
CA ILE A 18 6.66 10.04 6.87
C ILE A 18 6.88 9.35 8.22
N VAL A 19 5.90 8.54 8.63
CA VAL A 19 5.96 7.69 9.83
C VAL A 19 5.39 6.30 9.54
N ILE A 20 5.66 5.32 10.41
CA ILE A 20 5.01 4.00 10.31
C ILE A 20 3.50 4.20 10.36
N GLY A 21 2.79 3.61 9.39
CA GLY A 21 1.34 3.74 9.26
C GLY A 21 0.86 4.97 8.48
N GLN A 22 1.69 5.99 8.24
CA GLN A 22 1.34 7.15 7.43
C GLN A 22 2.54 7.59 6.56
N ALA A 23 2.56 7.13 5.30
CA ALA A 23 3.74 7.25 4.46
C ALA A 23 3.49 7.90 3.09
N CYS A 24 4.16 7.38 2.05
CA CYS A 24 4.27 8.01 0.73
C CYS A 24 2.95 8.06 -0.03
N GLU A 25 1.96 7.24 0.36
CA GLU A 25 0.62 7.21 -0.19
C GLU A 25 -0.07 8.59 -0.17
N PHE A 26 0.30 9.46 0.78
CA PHE A 26 -0.29 10.79 0.91
C PHE A 26 0.42 11.86 0.10
N ASP A 27 1.71 11.71 -0.22
CA ASP A 27 2.34 12.53 -1.27
C ASP A 27 1.74 12.17 -2.63
N TYR A 28 1.60 10.87 -2.93
CA TYR A 28 0.93 10.40 -4.14
C TYR A 28 -0.49 10.96 -4.27
N SER A 29 -1.30 10.83 -3.22
CA SER A 29 -2.70 11.28 -3.23
C SER A 29 -2.82 12.81 -3.25
N GLY A 30 -2.01 13.49 -2.43
CA GLY A 30 -1.97 14.95 -2.36
C GLY A 30 -1.51 15.59 -3.67
N ALA A 31 -0.50 15.03 -4.34
CA ALA A 31 -0.05 15.48 -5.66
C ALA A 31 -1.14 15.29 -6.73
N GLN A 32 -1.85 14.16 -6.70
CA GLN A 32 -3.00 13.93 -7.59
C GLN A 32 -4.12 14.94 -7.36
N ALA A 33 -4.43 15.26 -6.11
CA ALA A 33 -5.43 16.27 -5.77
C ALA A 33 -5.01 17.67 -6.23
N CYS A 34 -3.75 18.08 -6.00
CA CYS A 34 -3.22 19.36 -6.49
C CYS A 34 -3.35 19.46 -8.02
N LYS A 35 -2.91 18.42 -8.73
CA LYS A 35 -3.01 18.34 -10.19
C LYS A 35 -4.46 18.41 -10.67
N ALA A 36 -5.35 17.63 -10.07
CA ALA A 36 -6.77 17.60 -10.45
C ALA A 36 -7.44 18.97 -10.30
N LEU A 37 -7.25 19.64 -9.15
CA LEU A 37 -7.87 20.92 -8.89
C LEU A 37 -7.28 22.05 -9.76
N ARG A 38 -5.97 21.99 -10.02
CA ARG A 38 -5.28 22.92 -10.93
C ARG A 38 -5.75 22.75 -12.39
N GLU A 39 -5.94 21.52 -12.86
CA GLU A 39 -6.53 21.23 -14.18
C GLU A 39 -7.93 21.86 -14.34
N GLU A 40 -8.72 21.93 -13.27
CA GLU A 40 -10.06 22.51 -13.25
C GLU A 40 -10.07 24.05 -13.05
N GLY A 41 -8.89 24.65 -12.88
CA GLY A 41 -8.69 26.09 -12.76
C GLY A 41 -8.98 26.66 -11.37
N TYR A 42 -8.93 25.83 -10.31
CA TYR A 42 -8.97 26.32 -8.93
C TYR A 42 -7.61 26.87 -8.52
N ARG A 43 -7.63 27.88 -7.64
CA ARG A 43 -6.44 28.34 -6.92
C ARG A 43 -6.14 27.35 -5.79
N VAL A 44 -5.03 26.64 -5.86
CA VAL A 44 -4.64 25.62 -4.89
C VAL A 44 -3.68 26.19 -3.87
N ILE A 45 -4.05 26.12 -2.59
CA ILE A 45 -3.20 26.40 -1.44
C ILE A 45 -2.92 25.06 -0.78
N LEU A 46 -1.67 24.80 -0.43
CA LEU A 46 -1.26 23.55 0.20
C LEU A 46 -0.42 23.86 1.43
N VAL A 47 -0.67 23.14 2.54
CA VAL A 47 0.26 23.07 3.68
C VAL A 47 0.75 21.64 3.88
N ASN A 48 2.07 21.44 3.82
CA ASN A 48 2.71 20.17 4.16
C ASN A 48 4.12 20.42 4.68
N SER A 49 4.41 20.01 5.93
CA SER A 49 5.72 20.21 6.55
C SER A 49 6.84 19.34 5.96
N ASN A 50 6.51 18.34 5.14
CA ASN A 50 7.50 17.43 4.56
C ASN A 50 8.09 18.00 3.24
N PRO A 51 9.37 18.42 3.23
CA PRO A 51 9.99 19.03 2.04
C PRO A 51 10.37 18.01 0.96
N ALA A 52 10.31 16.70 1.25
CA ALA A 52 10.69 15.64 0.33
C ALA A 52 9.48 15.08 -0.43
N THR A 53 8.52 15.95 -0.78
CA THR A 53 7.26 15.56 -1.42
C THR A 53 7.05 16.29 -2.73
N ILE A 54 6.62 15.56 -3.76
CA ILE A 54 6.33 16.14 -5.07
C ILE A 54 5.17 17.13 -4.96
N MET A 55 4.19 16.87 -4.10
CA MET A 55 3.09 17.82 -3.90
C MET A 55 3.55 19.20 -3.42
N THR A 56 4.73 19.30 -2.78
CA THR A 56 5.32 20.59 -2.34
C THR A 56 6.22 21.26 -3.38
N ASP A 57 6.38 20.67 -4.57
CA ASP A 57 7.10 21.34 -5.65
C ASP A 57 6.38 22.66 -6.02
N PRO A 58 7.11 23.77 -6.22
CA PRO A 58 6.52 25.09 -6.43
C PRO A 58 5.53 25.17 -7.60
N GLU A 59 5.69 24.34 -8.62
CA GLU A 59 4.82 24.29 -9.80
C GLU A 59 3.48 23.57 -9.59
N MET A 60 3.33 22.81 -8.48
CA MET A 60 2.16 21.95 -8.25
C MET A 60 0.95 22.69 -7.70
N ALA A 61 1.16 23.79 -6.97
CA ALA A 61 0.11 24.59 -6.35
C ALA A 61 0.41 26.09 -6.50
N ASP A 62 -0.59 26.96 -6.27
CA ASP A 62 -0.42 28.40 -6.38
C ASP A 62 0.21 29.02 -5.12
N ALA A 63 -0.05 28.43 -3.96
CA ALA A 63 0.55 28.81 -2.69
C ALA A 63 0.94 27.57 -1.88
N THR A 64 2.23 27.24 -1.86
CA THR A 64 2.77 26.09 -1.15
C THR A 64 3.44 26.52 0.16
N TYR A 65 2.95 25.97 1.27
CA TYR A 65 3.47 26.19 2.62
C TYR A 65 4.18 24.95 3.13
N ILE A 66 5.50 25.03 3.23
CA ILE A 66 6.32 24.03 3.93
C ILE A 66 6.44 24.48 5.39
N GLU A 67 5.35 24.32 6.12
CA GLU A 67 5.16 24.82 7.49
C GLU A 67 4.61 23.72 8.40
N PRO A 68 4.80 23.81 9.73
CA PRO A 68 4.24 22.85 10.67
C PRO A 68 2.71 22.75 10.54
N ILE A 69 2.19 21.52 10.48
CA ILE A 69 0.74 21.25 10.40
C ILE A 69 0.15 21.29 11.82
N HIS A 70 0.25 22.46 12.44
CA HIS A 70 -0.39 22.79 13.70
C HIS A 70 -1.56 23.74 13.42
N TRP A 71 -2.70 23.56 14.09
CA TRP A 71 -3.93 24.30 13.78
C TRP A 71 -3.74 25.82 13.84
N GLU A 72 -2.91 26.34 14.75
CA GLU A 72 -2.61 27.78 14.82
C GLU A 72 -1.84 28.29 13.60
N VAL A 73 -0.89 27.50 13.09
CA VAL A 73 -0.13 27.83 11.88
C VAL A 73 -1.05 27.77 10.67
N VAL A 74 -1.90 26.74 10.60
CA VAL A 74 -2.88 26.61 9.52
C VAL A 74 -3.93 27.74 9.58
N ARG A 75 -4.33 28.18 10.78
CA ARG A 75 -5.15 29.39 10.97
C ARG A 75 -4.47 30.62 10.39
N LYS A 76 -3.16 30.80 10.58
CA LYS A 76 -2.41 31.92 9.97
C LYS A 76 -2.39 31.84 8.44
N ILE A 77 -2.27 30.63 7.88
CA ILE A 77 -2.37 30.42 6.43
C ILE A 77 -3.78 30.76 5.94
N ILE A 78 -4.83 30.30 6.62
CA ILE A 78 -6.24 30.64 6.31
C ILE A 78 -6.47 32.15 6.39
N GLU A 79 -5.98 32.81 7.44
CA GLU A 79 -6.10 34.26 7.64
C GLU A 79 -5.48 35.06 6.49
N LYS A 80 -4.30 34.63 6.02
CA LYS A 80 -3.56 35.25 4.92
C LYS A 80 -4.16 34.94 3.55
N GLU A 81 -4.45 33.68 3.28
CA GLU A 81 -4.80 33.20 1.94
C GLU A 81 -6.30 33.25 1.64
N ARG A 82 -7.13 33.28 2.68
CA ARG A 82 -8.60 33.30 2.62
C ARG A 82 -9.17 32.25 1.67
N PRO A 83 -8.89 30.95 1.88
CA PRO A 83 -9.44 29.89 1.06
C PRO A 83 -10.97 29.84 1.17
N ASP A 84 -11.68 29.61 0.07
CA ASP A 84 -13.13 29.41 0.09
C ASP A 84 -13.49 28.03 0.66
N ALA A 85 -12.60 27.04 0.47
CA ALA A 85 -12.81 25.68 0.94
C ALA A 85 -11.53 25.00 1.45
N VAL A 86 -11.71 23.95 2.26
CA VAL A 86 -10.64 23.06 2.74
C VAL A 86 -10.94 21.61 2.37
N LEU A 87 -9.94 20.90 1.84
CA LEU A 87 -9.99 19.49 1.47
C LEU A 87 -9.11 18.68 2.44
N PRO A 88 -9.71 18.02 3.46
CA PRO A 88 -8.96 17.35 4.53
C PRO A 88 -8.69 15.86 4.26
N THR A 89 -9.19 15.31 3.15
CA THR A 89 -9.26 13.85 2.91
C THR A 89 -8.05 13.27 2.18
N MET A 90 -6.97 14.05 2.03
CA MET A 90 -5.79 13.66 1.23
C MET A 90 -4.50 13.49 2.06
N GLY A 91 -4.51 13.89 3.34
CA GLY A 91 -3.33 13.95 4.20
C GLY A 91 -3.36 13.03 5.41
N GLY A 92 -3.96 11.84 5.28
CA GLY A 92 -4.01 10.85 6.35
C GLY A 92 -4.72 11.35 7.61
N GLN A 93 -4.28 10.87 8.78
CA GLN A 93 -4.89 11.21 10.06
C GLN A 93 -4.53 12.63 10.48
N THR A 94 -3.31 13.09 10.14
CA THR A 94 -2.87 14.44 10.42
C THR A 94 -3.81 15.49 9.84
N ALA A 95 -4.24 15.32 8.58
CA ALA A 95 -5.17 16.23 7.94
C ALA A 95 -6.57 16.19 8.57
N LEU A 96 -7.11 14.99 8.88
CA LEU A 96 -8.42 14.87 9.53
C LEU A 96 -8.44 15.51 10.92
N ASN A 97 -7.45 15.19 11.75
CA ASN A 97 -7.34 15.74 13.10
C ASN A 97 -7.14 17.26 13.06
N CYS A 98 -6.31 17.78 12.15
CA CYS A 98 -6.12 19.22 11.98
C CYS A 98 -7.41 19.91 11.50
N ALA A 99 -8.17 19.30 10.59
CA ALA A 99 -9.42 19.86 10.08
C ALA A 99 -10.49 19.94 11.17
N LEU A 100 -10.64 18.89 11.97
CA LEU A 100 -11.57 18.88 13.10
C LEU A 100 -11.12 19.82 14.23
N GLU A 101 -9.82 20.00 14.44
CA GLU A 101 -9.31 21.02 15.36
C GLU A 101 -9.67 22.43 14.87
N LEU A 102 -9.45 22.74 13.59
CA LEU A 102 -9.81 24.03 13.01
C LEU A 102 -11.31 24.31 13.10
N GLU A 103 -12.14 23.30 12.85
CA GLU A 103 -13.60 23.37 13.03
C GLU A 103 -13.95 23.64 14.50
N ARG A 104 -13.40 22.85 15.43
CA ARG A 104 -13.67 22.96 16.87
C ARG A 104 -13.25 24.31 17.47
N GLN A 105 -12.16 24.88 16.97
CA GLN A 105 -11.68 26.21 17.36
C GLN A 105 -12.49 27.35 16.70
N GLY A 106 -13.49 27.04 15.88
CA GLY A 106 -14.33 28.01 15.18
C GLY A 106 -13.61 28.74 14.05
N VAL A 107 -12.44 28.27 13.62
CA VAL A 107 -11.63 28.93 12.58
C VAL A 107 -12.29 28.80 11.22
N LEU A 108 -12.85 27.64 10.89
CA LEU A 108 -13.52 27.46 9.60
C LEU A 108 -14.75 28.39 9.49
N GLU A 109 -15.50 28.55 10.58
CA GLU A 109 -16.61 29.50 10.67
C GLU A 109 -16.14 30.97 10.62
N GLU A 110 -15.14 31.34 11.43
CA GLU A 110 -14.57 32.71 11.50
C GLU A 110 -14.15 33.24 10.12
N PHE A 111 -13.57 32.36 9.28
CA PHE A 111 -13.04 32.72 7.97
C PHE A 111 -13.96 32.31 6.81
N GLY A 112 -15.12 31.70 7.07
CA GLY A 112 -16.07 31.26 6.05
C GLY A 112 -15.55 30.15 5.13
N VAL A 113 -14.70 29.26 5.65
CA VAL A 113 -14.06 28.18 4.90
C VAL A 113 -14.97 26.95 4.86
N THR A 114 -15.38 26.53 3.68
CA THR A 114 -16.24 25.34 3.51
C THR A 114 -15.43 24.04 3.52
N MET A 115 -15.77 23.07 4.34
CA MET A 115 -15.15 21.74 4.26
C MET A 115 -15.75 20.93 3.09
N ILE A 116 -14.89 20.42 2.19
CA ILE A 116 -15.30 19.65 0.99
C ILE A 116 -14.69 18.25 0.97
N GLY A 117 -15.27 17.36 0.16
CA GLY A 117 -14.90 15.95 0.10
C GLY A 117 -15.62 15.12 1.18
N ALA A 118 -15.34 15.45 2.45
CA ALA A 118 -16.05 14.92 3.61
C ALA A 118 -16.35 16.05 4.60
N THR A 119 -17.51 16.00 5.25
CA THR A 119 -17.92 16.97 6.28
C THR A 119 -17.28 16.62 7.63
N ALA A 120 -17.19 17.60 8.53
CA ALA A 120 -16.70 17.36 9.90
C ALA A 120 -17.52 16.28 10.61
N ASP A 121 -18.85 16.28 10.46
CA ASP A 121 -19.72 15.24 11.04
C ASP A 121 -19.45 13.86 10.43
N ALA A 122 -19.26 13.75 9.12
CA ALA A 122 -18.97 12.47 8.48
C ALA A 122 -17.60 11.90 8.92
N ILE A 123 -16.60 12.77 9.09
CA ILE A 123 -15.28 12.38 9.61
C ILE A 123 -15.43 11.90 11.06
N ASP A 124 -16.04 12.70 11.92
CA ASP A 124 -16.25 12.35 13.33
C ASP A 124 -17.07 11.06 13.49
N LYS A 125 -18.13 10.88 12.70
CA LYS A 125 -18.99 9.69 12.74
C LYS A 125 -18.28 8.39 12.38
N ALA A 126 -17.18 8.46 11.61
CA ALA A 126 -16.36 7.31 11.26
C ALA A 126 -15.18 7.10 12.23
N GLU A 127 -14.55 8.19 12.68
CA GLU A 127 -13.35 8.17 13.52
C GLU A 127 -13.65 7.99 15.02
N ASP A 128 -14.82 8.45 15.49
CA ASP A 128 -15.41 8.08 16.78
C ASP A 128 -15.99 6.66 16.66
N ARG A 129 -15.32 5.71 17.34
CA ARG A 129 -15.63 4.28 17.27
C ARG A 129 -17.02 3.95 17.80
N ARG A 130 -17.53 4.74 18.76
CA ARG A 130 -18.88 4.59 19.32
C ARG A 130 -19.93 5.06 18.31
N ARG A 131 -19.73 6.22 17.67
CA ARG A 131 -20.64 6.72 16.63
C ARG A 131 -20.68 5.75 15.44
N PHE A 132 -19.54 5.20 15.06
CA PHE A 132 -19.46 4.20 14.00
C PHE A 132 -20.26 2.93 14.34
N ASP A 133 -20.09 2.38 15.54
CA ASP A 133 -20.85 1.19 15.98
C ASP A 133 -22.37 1.44 15.99
N VAL A 134 -22.80 2.61 16.48
CA VAL A 134 -24.23 3.02 16.43
C VAL A 134 -24.72 3.12 14.99
N ALA A 135 -23.91 3.67 14.09
CA ALA A 135 -24.23 3.79 12.67
C ALA A 135 -24.42 2.41 12.03
N MET A 136 -23.53 1.44 12.29
CA MET A 136 -23.63 0.08 11.76
C MET A 136 -24.89 -0.62 12.25
N LYS A 137 -25.18 -0.53 13.56
CA LYS A 137 -26.41 -1.07 14.16
C LYS A 137 -27.67 -0.47 13.52
N LYS A 138 -27.68 0.83 13.23
CA LYS A 138 -28.81 1.51 12.59
C LYS A 138 -29.11 0.96 11.19
N ILE A 139 -28.10 0.63 10.40
CA ILE A 139 -28.26 0.05 9.05
C ILE A 139 -28.32 -1.48 9.04
N GLY A 140 -28.36 -2.11 10.22
CA GLY A 140 -28.47 -3.57 10.34
C GLY A 140 -27.21 -4.34 9.93
N LEU A 141 -26.05 -3.68 9.93
CA LEU A 141 -24.76 -4.35 9.73
C LEU A 141 -24.16 -4.74 11.08
N GLU A 142 -23.54 -5.91 11.10
CA GLU A 142 -22.99 -6.49 12.32
C GLU A 142 -21.59 -5.95 12.61
N THR A 143 -21.32 -5.63 13.87
CA THR A 143 -20.00 -5.33 14.44
C THR A 143 -19.62 -6.43 15.43
N ALA A 144 -18.33 -6.56 15.75
CA ALA A 144 -17.90 -7.45 16.82
C ALA A 144 -18.52 -6.99 18.15
N ARG A 145 -18.77 -7.93 19.07
CA ARG A 145 -19.18 -7.55 20.43
C ARG A 145 -18.08 -6.70 21.06
N SER A 146 -18.45 -5.53 21.57
CA SER A 146 -17.48 -4.54 22.01
C SER A 146 -18.01 -3.63 23.12
N GLY A 147 -17.11 -2.88 23.74
CA GLY A 147 -17.43 -1.82 24.68
C GLY A 147 -16.45 -0.65 24.58
N ILE A 148 -16.94 0.54 24.94
CA ILE A 148 -16.17 1.78 24.95
C ILE A 148 -15.59 2.04 26.34
N ALA A 149 -14.38 2.57 26.38
CA ALA A 149 -13.72 2.98 27.62
C ALA A 149 -12.94 4.29 27.46
N HIS A 150 -13.05 5.17 28.46
CA HIS A 150 -12.30 6.43 28.58
C HIS A 150 -11.33 6.41 29.78
N THR A 151 -11.43 5.37 30.60
CA THR A 151 -10.57 5.14 31.76
C THR A 151 -10.14 3.68 31.82
N MET A 152 -9.06 3.40 32.56
CA MET A 152 -8.59 2.03 32.76
C MET A 152 -9.63 1.15 33.47
N GLU A 153 -10.41 1.72 34.40
CA GLU A 153 -11.47 0.99 35.10
C GLU A 153 -12.59 0.55 34.16
N GLU A 154 -13.06 1.47 33.30
CA GLU A 154 -14.03 1.15 32.25
C GLU A 154 -13.46 0.09 31.29
N ALA A 155 -12.19 0.22 30.90
CA ALA A 155 -11.53 -0.72 30.00
C ALA A 155 -11.49 -2.14 30.59
N LEU A 156 -11.10 -2.27 31.87
CA LEU A 156 -11.07 -3.55 32.58
C LEU A 156 -12.47 -4.16 32.70
N ALA A 157 -13.52 -3.34 32.87
CA ALA A 157 -14.89 -3.82 32.89
C ALA A 157 -15.32 -4.39 31.52
N VAL A 158 -14.95 -3.73 30.42
CA VAL A 158 -15.22 -4.25 29.07
C VAL A 158 -14.44 -5.54 28.81
N ALA A 159 -13.16 -5.61 29.19
CA ALA A 159 -12.37 -6.83 29.06
C ALA A 159 -12.99 -8.03 29.81
N ALA A 160 -13.60 -7.79 30.97
CA ALA A 160 -14.33 -8.82 31.71
C ALA A 160 -15.60 -9.30 30.97
N ASP A 161 -16.21 -8.45 30.14
CA ASP A 161 -17.41 -8.77 29.36
C ASP A 161 -17.10 -9.54 28.06
N VAL A 162 -16.06 -9.13 27.34
CA VAL A 162 -15.68 -9.72 26.04
C VAL A 162 -14.69 -10.89 26.16
N GLY A 163 -13.92 -10.95 27.24
CA GLY A 163 -12.93 -12.01 27.49
C GLY A 163 -11.61 -11.82 26.72
N PHE A 164 -10.62 -12.66 27.02
CA PHE A 164 -9.32 -12.67 26.34
C PHE A 164 -9.19 -13.83 25.31
N PRO A 165 -8.43 -13.62 24.21
CA PRO A 165 -7.84 -12.35 23.82
C PRO A 165 -8.90 -11.34 23.37
N CYS A 166 -8.64 -10.05 23.60
CA CYS A 166 -9.46 -8.94 23.08
C CYS A 166 -8.61 -7.96 22.28
N ILE A 167 -9.25 -7.23 21.37
CA ILE A 167 -8.61 -6.25 20.49
C ILE A 167 -8.92 -4.86 21.02
N ILE A 168 -7.90 -4.02 21.14
CA ILE A 168 -8.02 -2.64 21.62
C ILE A 168 -7.73 -1.69 20.45
N ARG A 169 -8.67 -0.78 20.15
CA ARG A 169 -8.58 0.19 19.07
C ARG A 169 -8.90 1.59 19.56
N PRO A 170 -7.94 2.53 19.55
CA PRO A 170 -8.21 3.92 19.91
C PRO A 170 -9.03 4.65 18.84
N SER A 171 -9.86 5.60 19.26
CA SER A 171 -10.57 6.52 18.36
C SER A 171 -9.61 7.59 17.79
N PHE A 172 -9.88 8.11 16.59
CA PHE A 172 -9.06 9.13 15.91
C PHE A 172 -7.57 8.80 15.71
N THR A 173 -7.26 7.50 15.65
CA THR A 173 -5.93 6.98 15.31
C THR A 173 -6.05 6.01 14.14
N MET A 174 -4.96 5.87 13.37
CA MET A 174 -4.87 4.90 12.28
C MET A 174 -3.62 4.03 12.39
N GLY A 175 -3.51 3.00 11.54
CA GLY A 175 -2.37 2.09 11.53
C GLY A 175 -2.24 1.27 12.82
N GLY A 176 -3.34 1.17 13.58
CA GLY A 176 -3.39 0.57 14.91
C GLY A 176 -2.56 1.29 15.98
N SER A 177 -2.19 2.56 15.76
CA SER A 177 -1.36 3.33 16.70
C SER A 177 -2.00 3.37 18.09
N GLY A 178 -1.30 2.86 19.12
CA GLY A 178 -1.81 2.80 20.49
C GLY A 178 -2.77 1.65 20.76
N GLY A 179 -3.11 0.85 19.74
CA GLY A 179 -3.90 -0.36 19.85
C GLY A 179 -3.05 -1.62 20.03
N GLY A 180 -3.72 -2.77 20.05
CA GLY A 180 -3.05 -4.07 20.19
C GLY A 180 -4.01 -5.22 20.42
N ILE A 181 -3.45 -6.41 20.64
CA ILE A 181 -4.16 -7.59 21.11
C ILE A 181 -3.68 -7.86 22.53
N ALA A 182 -4.60 -7.96 23.47
CA ALA A 182 -4.28 -8.38 24.83
C ALA A 182 -4.66 -9.85 25.01
N TYR A 183 -3.68 -10.71 25.27
CA TYR A 183 -3.89 -12.12 25.61
C TYR A 183 -4.12 -12.33 27.10
N ASN A 184 -3.74 -11.36 27.92
CA ASN A 184 -3.88 -11.37 29.36
C ASN A 184 -4.02 -9.94 29.90
N ARG A 185 -4.29 -9.84 31.20
CA ARG A 185 -4.53 -8.56 31.87
C ARG A 185 -3.32 -7.62 31.90
N GLU A 186 -2.10 -8.15 31.99
CA GLU A 186 -0.88 -7.32 32.03
C GLU A 186 -0.68 -6.60 30.69
N GLU A 187 -0.77 -7.33 29.58
CA GLU A 187 -0.77 -6.76 28.23
C GLU A 187 -1.94 -5.77 28.04
N PHE A 188 -3.11 -6.09 28.57
CA PHE A 188 -4.30 -5.24 28.49
C PHE A 188 -4.06 -3.87 29.12
N GLU A 189 -3.55 -3.83 30.36
CA GLU A 189 -3.29 -2.57 31.07
C GLU A 189 -2.21 -1.74 30.36
N GLU A 190 -1.16 -2.37 29.82
CA GLU A 190 -0.12 -1.68 29.06
C GLU A 190 -0.68 -1.04 27.77
N ILE A 191 -1.42 -1.82 26.98
CA ILE A 191 -1.98 -1.36 25.70
C ILE A 191 -3.02 -0.28 25.94
N CYS A 192 -3.94 -0.46 26.90
CA CYS A 192 -4.99 0.51 27.19
C CYS A 192 -4.41 1.83 27.73
N ALA A 193 -3.38 1.79 28.57
CA ALA A 193 -2.74 3.01 29.08
C ALA A 193 -2.12 3.82 27.93
N ARG A 194 -1.38 3.15 27.04
CA ARG A 194 -0.79 3.77 25.84
C ARG A 194 -1.87 4.30 24.89
N GLY A 195 -2.92 3.53 24.64
CA GLY A 195 -3.99 3.90 23.72
C GLY A 195 -4.82 5.08 24.20
N LEU A 196 -5.14 5.14 25.50
CA LEU A 196 -5.87 6.28 26.08
C LEU A 196 -5.09 7.59 25.99
N ASP A 197 -3.77 7.55 26.21
CA ASP A 197 -2.90 8.72 26.10
C ASP A 197 -2.76 9.21 24.65
N LEU A 198 -2.72 8.26 23.69
CA LEU A 198 -2.51 8.56 22.28
C LEU A 198 -3.79 8.98 21.54
N SER A 199 -4.96 8.53 21.99
CA SER A 199 -6.26 8.87 21.40
C SER A 199 -6.54 10.37 21.56
N PRO A 200 -6.75 11.13 20.46
CA PRO A 200 -7.12 12.56 20.53
C PRO A 200 -8.38 12.85 21.38
N THR A 201 -9.30 11.88 21.46
CA THR A 201 -10.53 11.95 22.27
C THR A 201 -10.47 11.16 23.57
N LYS A 202 -9.30 10.59 23.92
CA LYS A 202 -9.10 9.73 25.10
C LYS A 202 -10.15 8.61 25.20
N GLU A 203 -10.36 7.89 24.11
CA GLU A 203 -11.40 6.85 23.96
C GLU A 203 -10.80 5.59 23.31
N LEU A 204 -11.17 4.43 23.84
CA LEU A 204 -10.85 3.11 23.29
C LEU A 204 -12.14 2.34 23.00
N LEU A 205 -12.13 1.60 21.89
CA LEU A 205 -13.04 0.49 21.64
C LEU A 205 -12.32 -0.83 21.90
N ILE A 206 -12.93 -1.70 22.71
CA ILE A 206 -12.39 -3.02 23.04
C ILE A 206 -13.35 -4.07 22.50
N ASP A 207 -12.88 -4.88 21.55
CA ASP A 207 -13.66 -5.86 20.80
C ASP A 207 -13.32 -7.30 21.22
N GLU A 208 -14.30 -8.20 21.13
CA GLU A 208 -14.07 -9.64 21.18
C GLU A 208 -13.16 -10.12 20.03
N SER A 209 -12.46 -11.24 20.23
CA SER A 209 -11.54 -11.75 19.22
C SER A 209 -12.24 -12.35 18.01
N LEU A 210 -11.88 -11.82 16.83
CA LEU A 210 -12.14 -12.41 15.52
C LEU A 210 -10.86 -12.98 14.89
N ILE A 211 -9.82 -13.25 15.68
CA ILE A 211 -8.52 -13.72 15.18
C ILE A 211 -8.71 -14.98 14.33
N GLY A 212 -8.12 -14.97 13.13
CA GLY A 212 -8.17 -16.07 12.18
C GLY A 212 -9.39 -16.07 11.24
N TRP A 213 -10.30 -15.09 11.33
CA TRP A 213 -11.27 -14.84 10.27
C TRP A 213 -10.59 -14.23 9.04
N LYS A 214 -11.21 -14.38 7.87
CA LYS A 214 -10.72 -13.72 6.64
C LYS A 214 -10.92 -12.21 6.78
N GLU A 215 -9.97 -11.42 6.31
CA GLU A 215 -10.03 -9.96 6.33
C GLU A 215 -10.10 -9.41 4.90
N TYR A 216 -11.03 -8.48 4.67
CA TYR A 216 -11.31 -7.89 3.38
C TYR A 216 -11.40 -6.38 3.45
N GLU A 217 -11.07 -5.73 2.34
CA GLU A 217 -11.21 -4.30 2.17
C GLU A 217 -11.90 -3.98 0.84
N MET A 218 -12.74 -2.97 0.83
CA MET A 218 -13.32 -2.41 -0.40
C MET A 218 -13.04 -0.91 -0.49
N GLU A 219 -12.49 -0.51 -1.63
CA GLU A 219 -12.32 0.90 -2.00
C GLU A 219 -13.57 1.38 -2.72
N VAL A 220 -14.27 2.33 -2.12
CA VAL A 220 -15.56 2.83 -2.60
C VAL A 220 -15.42 4.29 -3.00
N VAL A 221 -16.06 4.68 -4.10
CA VAL A 221 -16.18 6.10 -4.50
C VAL A 221 -17.65 6.44 -4.67
N ARG A 222 -18.07 7.56 -4.07
CA ARG A 222 -19.44 8.06 -4.11
C ARG A 222 -19.48 9.54 -4.50
N ASP A 223 -20.45 9.90 -5.35
CA ASP A 223 -20.71 11.28 -5.77
C ASP A 223 -22.03 11.86 -5.23
N LYS A 224 -22.21 13.16 -5.45
CA LYS A 224 -23.38 13.93 -4.99
C LYS A 224 -24.71 13.50 -5.60
N ASN A 225 -24.69 12.74 -6.71
CA ASN A 225 -25.90 12.15 -7.31
C ASN A 225 -26.22 10.78 -6.71
N ASP A 226 -25.51 10.38 -5.66
CA ASP A 226 -25.56 9.05 -5.04
C ASP A 226 -25.10 7.92 -5.97
N ASN A 227 -24.38 8.23 -7.07
CA ASN A 227 -23.66 7.21 -7.80
C ASN A 227 -22.56 6.66 -6.88
N CYS A 228 -22.43 5.35 -6.83
CA CYS A 228 -21.52 4.68 -5.92
C CYS A 228 -20.96 3.42 -6.58
N ILE A 229 -19.63 3.27 -6.55
CA ILE A 229 -18.91 2.18 -7.22
C ILE A 229 -17.88 1.55 -6.28
N ILE A 230 -17.64 0.26 -6.46
CA ILE A 230 -16.45 -0.41 -5.91
C ILE A 230 -15.32 -0.29 -6.92
N VAL A 231 -14.27 0.43 -6.57
CA VAL A 231 -13.07 0.56 -7.41
C VAL A 231 -12.20 -0.68 -7.30
N CYS A 232 -12.08 -1.25 -6.10
CA CYS A 232 -11.25 -2.42 -5.87
C CYS A 232 -11.73 -3.20 -4.65
N SER A 233 -11.64 -4.52 -4.72
CA SER A 233 -11.72 -5.42 -3.57
C SER A 233 -10.35 -6.01 -3.26
N ILE A 234 -10.02 -6.14 -1.99
CA ILE A 234 -8.74 -6.66 -1.51
C ILE A 234 -9.03 -7.78 -0.53
N GLU A 235 -8.36 -8.92 -0.71
CA GLU A 235 -8.35 -10.03 0.24
C GLU A 235 -7.00 -10.06 0.95
N ASN A 236 -7.02 -10.10 2.27
CA ASN A 236 -5.80 -10.25 3.05
C ASN A 236 -5.38 -11.73 3.04
N PHE A 237 -4.10 -11.96 2.75
CA PHE A 237 -3.49 -13.29 2.83
C PHE A 237 -3.31 -13.67 4.31
N ASP A 238 -2.80 -12.75 5.12
CA ASP A 238 -2.73 -12.90 6.57
C ASP A 238 -4.11 -12.61 7.17
N ALA A 239 -4.60 -13.49 8.05
CA ALA A 239 -5.94 -13.39 8.62
C ALA A 239 -6.09 -12.25 9.66
N MET A 240 -7.35 -11.97 10.05
CA MET A 240 -7.68 -11.03 11.13
C MET A 240 -6.79 -11.25 12.36
N GLY A 241 -6.29 -10.15 12.92
CA GLY A 241 -5.32 -10.13 14.02
C GLY A 241 -3.94 -9.61 13.62
N ILE A 242 -3.67 -9.51 12.32
CA ILE A 242 -2.51 -8.78 11.77
C ILE A 242 -3.08 -7.61 10.97
N HIS A 243 -2.62 -6.39 11.28
CA HIS A 243 -3.13 -5.20 10.62
C HIS A 243 -2.92 -5.27 9.10
N THR A 244 -3.91 -4.85 8.29
CA THR A 244 -3.86 -4.85 6.81
C THR A 244 -2.56 -4.27 6.22
N GLY A 245 -2.09 -3.16 6.79
CA GLY A 245 -0.79 -2.55 6.48
C GLY A 245 0.43 -3.44 6.72
N ASP A 246 0.39 -4.35 7.69
CA ASP A 246 1.43 -5.36 7.99
C ASP A 246 1.12 -6.75 7.40
N SER A 247 -0.05 -6.92 6.77
CA SER A 247 -0.44 -8.14 6.06
C SER A 247 0.07 -8.16 4.62
N ILE A 248 0.34 -9.35 4.09
CA ILE A 248 0.30 -9.61 2.66
C ILE A 248 -1.16 -9.48 2.21
N THR A 249 -1.40 -8.81 1.08
CA THR A 249 -2.76 -8.63 0.54
C THR A 249 -2.77 -8.82 -0.97
N VAL A 250 -3.93 -9.19 -1.52
CA VAL A 250 -4.11 -9.45 -2.95
C VAL A 250 -5.36 -8.76 -3.49
N ALA A 251 -5.29 -8.37 -4.76
CA ALA A 251 -6.45 -7.85 -5.50
C ALA A 251 -6.60 -8.62 -6.82
N PRO A 252 -7.82 -9.03 -7.21
CA PRO A 252 -9.08 -8.82 -6.49
C PRO A 252 -9.24 -9.80 -5.31
N ALA A 253 -10.41 -9.78 -4.64
CA ALA A 253 -10.82 -10.86 -3.73
C ALA A 253 -10.89 -12.22 -4.46
N GLN A 254 -10.50 -13.31 -3.80
CA GLN A 254 -10.32 -14.64 -4.41
C GLN A 254 -11.33 -15.68 -3.88
N THR A 255 -11.61 -15.67 -2.57
CA THR A 255 -12.33 -16.77 -1.89
C THR A 255 -13.75 -16.42 -1.46
N LEU A 256 -14.34 -15.38 -2.05
CA LEU A 256 -15.77 -15.07 -1.89
C LEU A 256 -16.54 -15.65 -3.08
N THR A 257 -17.69 -16.26 -2.81
CA THR A 257 -18.69 -16.46 -3.86
C THR A 257 -19.23 -15.11 -4.31
N ASP A 258 -19.75 -15.02 -5.53
CA ASP A 258 -20.39 -13.79 -6.02
C ASP A 258 -21.50 -13.31 -5.05
N LYS A 259 -22.29 -14.22 -4.46
CA LYS A 259 -23.30 -13.86 -3.46
C LYS A 259 -22.72 -13.16 -2.24
N GLU A 260 -21.63 -13.69 -1.68
CA GLU A 260 -20.95 -13.06 -0.54
C GLU A 260 -20.32 -11.73 -0.94
N TYR A 261 -19.74 -11.66 -2.15
CA TYR A 261 -19.19 -10.43 -2.70
C TYR A 261 -20.25 -9.34 -2.85
N GLN A 262 -21.44 -9.67 -3.40
CA GLN A 262 -22.54 -8.71 -3.54
C GLN A 262 -23.06 -8.23 -2.18
N ILE A 263 -23.11 -9.10 -1.16
CA ILE A 263 -23.48 -8.69 0.21
C ILE A 263 -22.45 -7.69 0.76
N MET A 264 -21.16 -8.00 0.64
CA MET A 264 -20.08 -7.12 1.08
C MET A 264 -20.10 -5.78 0.33
N ARG A 265 -20.26 -5.82 -1.00
CA ARG A 265 -20.40 -4.64 -1.87
C ARG A 265 -21.56 -3.74 -1.43
N ASN A 266 -22.74 -4.33 -1.23
CA ASN A 266 -23.93 -3.58 -0.79
C ASN A 266 -23.68 -2.96 0.60
N ALA A 267 -23.06 -3.70 1.51
CA ALA A 267 -22.68 -3.21 2.83
C ALA A 267 -21.72 -2.02 2.72
N SER A 268 -20.67 -2.10 1.90
CA SER A 268 -19.71 -0.98 1.71
C SER A 268 -20.42 0.29 1.26
N MET A 269 -21.31 0.19 0.27
CA MET A 269 -22.08 1.35 -0.21
C MET A 269 -23.04 1.90 0.86
N ALA A 270 -23.69 1.03 1.64
CA ALA A 270 -24.57 1.43 2.73
C ALA A 270 -23.80 2.15 3.86
N VAL A 271 -22.58 1.70 4.18
CA VAL A 271 -21.69 2.33 5.15
C VAL A 271 -21.39 3.77 4.74
N LEU A 272 -20.95 4.02 3.50
CA LEU A 272 -20.67 5.39 3.05
C LEU A 272 -21.90 6.31 3.13
N ARG A 273 -23.06 5.78 2.73
CA ARG A 273 -24.33 6.53 2.79
C ARG A 273 -24.72 6.89 4.21
N GLU A 274 -24.62 5.96 5.17
CA GLU A 274 -24.96 6.23 6.56
C GLU A 274 -23.95 7.16 7.24
N ILE A 275 -22.66 6.98 6.98
CA ILE A 275 -21.63 7.86 7.52
C ILE A 275 -21.77 9.28 6.95
N GLY A 276 -22.23 9.41 5.71
CA GLY A 276 -22.47 10.70 5.06
C GLY A 276 -21.31 11.17 4.18
N VAL A 277 -20.49 10.23 3.66
CA VAL A 277 -19.48 10.58 2.65
C VAL A 277 -20.16 10.66 1.29
N GLU A 278 -20.38 11.88 0.79
CA GLU A 278 -21.13 12.14 -0.44
C GLU A 278 -20.26 12.48 -1.65
N THR A 279 -19.01 12.94 -1.48
CA THR A 279 -18.21 13.49 -2.58
C THR A 279 -16.74 13.07 -2.55
N GLY A 280 -16.48 11.76 -2.49
CA GLY A 280 -15.11 11.28 -2.36
C GLY A 280 -14.97 9.76 -2.35
N GLY A 281 -13.75 9.33 -2.05
CA GLY A 281 -13.41 7.92 -1.85
C GLY A 281 -13.25 7.60 -0.36
N SER A 282 -13.61 6.36 0.01
CA SER A 282 -13.42 5.80 1.35
C SER A 282 -13.05 4.32 1.25
N ASN A 283 -12.33 3.84 2.26
CA ASN A 283 -12.05 2.42 2.45
C ASN A 283 -12.99 1.84 3.52
N VAL A 284 -13.54 0.65 3.28
CA VAL A 284 -14.37 -0.09 4.26
C VAL A 284 -13.77 -1.47 4.50
N GLN A 285 -13.60 -1.85 5.77
CA GLN A 285 -12.99 -3.11 6.19
C GLN A 285 -14.02 -4.10 6.76
N PHE A 286 -13.81 -5.38 6.48
CA PHE A 286 -14.69 -6.47 6.91
C PHE A 286 -13.91 -7.68 7.41
N ALA A 287 -14.50 -8.39 8.36
CA ALA A 287 -14.14 -9.76 8.70
C ALA A 287 -15.21 -10.73 8.18
N VAL A 288 -14.77 -11.85 7.59
CA VAL A 288 -15.66 -12.93 7.12
C VAL A 288 -15.28 -14.24 7.78
N ASN A 289 -16.23 -14.88 8.43
CA ASN A 289 -16.01 -16.19 9.01
C ASN A 289 -15.93 -17.24 7.90
N PRO A 290 -14.78 -17.92 7.72
CA PRO A 290 -14.59 -18.86 6.61
C PRO A 290 -15.49 -20.10 6.70
N LYS A 291 -16.12 -20.38 7.85
CA LYS A 291 -16.97 -21.56 8.03
C LYS A 291 -18.41 -21.34 7.58
N ASN A 292 -18.92 -20.12 7.61
CA ASN A 292 -20.35 -19.86 7.38
C ASN A 292 -20.66 -18.55 6.63
N GLY A 293 -19.65 -17.77 6.23
CA GLY A 293 -19.85 -16.54 5.47
C GLY A 293 -20.40 -15.37 6.30
N ARG A 294 -20.46 -15.47 7.64
CA ARG A 294 -20.87 -14.35 8.51
C ARG A 294 -19.95 -13.16 8.28
N LEU A 295 -20.55 -12.01 7.95
CA LEU A 295 -19.89 -10.77 7.61
C LEU A 295 -19.98 -9.79 8.80
N ILE A 296 -18.84 -9.26 9.23
CA ILE A 296 -18.74 -8.23 10.27
C ILE A 296 -18.01 -7.02 9.70
N VAL A 297 -18.54 -5.82 9.92
CA VAL A 297 -17.88 -4.55 9.59
C VAL A 297 -16.88 -4.20 10.69
N ILE A 298 -15.65 -3.85 10.32
CA ILE A 298 -14.57 -3.54 11.26
C ILE A 298 -14.42 -2.04 11.46
N GLU A 299 -14.25 -1.30 10.37
CA GLU A 299 -14.14 0.15 10.34
C GLU A 299 -14.38 0.70 8.93
N MET A 300 -14.50 2.02 8.82
CA MET A 300 -14.37 2.73 7.56
C MET A 300 -13.47 3.94 7.74
N ASN A 301 -12.72 4.27 6.70
CA ASN A 301 -11.79 5.40 6.69
C ASN A 301 -12.35 6.47 5.72
N PRO A 302 -12.79 7.66 6.19
CA PRO A 302 -13.50 8.67 5.39
C PRO A 302 -12.55 9.55 4.54
N ARG A 303 -11.54 8.92 3.93
CA ARG A 303 -10.44 9.57 3.20
C ARG A 303 -9.74 8.58 2.29
N VAL A 304 -8.79 9.08 1.50
CA VAL A 304 -7.78 8.22 0.87
C VAL A 304 -6.92 7.51 1.93
N SER A 305 -6.37 6.38 1.56
CA SER A 305 -5.61 5.47 2.42
C SER A 305 -4.44 4.84 1.65
N ARG A 306 -3.57 4.11 2.35
CA ARG A 306 -2.59 3.22 1.70
C ARG A 306 -3.26 2.22 0.76
N SER A 307 -4.40 1.69 1.15
CA SER A 307 -5.20 0.75 0.37
C SER A 307 -5.79 1.41 -0.89
N SER A 308 -6.18 2.68 -0.83
CA SER A 308 -6.63 3.43 -2.00
C SER A 308 -5.49 3.68 -3.01
N ALA A 309 -4.27 3.91 -2.51
CA ALA A 309 -3.08 4.07 -3.36
C ALA A 309 -2.71 2.73 -4.03
N LEU A 310 -2.74 1.63 -3.27
CA LEU A 310 -2.59 0.27 -3.77
C LEU A 310 -3.67 -0.06 -4.82
N ALA A 311 -4.94 0.18 -4.53
CA ALA A 311 -6.06 -0.04 -5.45
C ALA A 311 -5.94 0.79 -6.73
N SER A 312 -5.51 2.05 -6.62
CA SER A 312 -5.26 2.89 -7.79
C SER A 312 -4.16 2.31 -8.69
N LYS A 313 -3.11 1.74 -8.08
CA LYS A 313 -2.03 1.08 -8.83
C LYS A 313 -2.43 -0.29 -9.37
N ALA A 314 -3.26 -1.01 -8.64
CA ALA A 314 -3.76 -2.32 -9.02
C ALA A 314 -4.68 -2.24 -10.23
N THR A 315 -5.60 -1.27 -10.24
CA THR A 315 -6.64 -1.16 -11.26
C THR A 315 -6.25 -0.21 -12.39
N GLY A 316 -5.44 0.81 -12.09
CA GLY A 316 -5.20 1.94 -12.97
C GLY A 316 -6.23 3.07 -12.84
N PHE A 317 -7.23 2.92 -11.96
CA PHE A 317 -8.22 3.96 -11.66
C PHE A 317 -7.64 4.98 -10.66
N PRO A 318 -7.54 6.28 -10.99
CA PRO A 318 -6.86 7.25 -10.13
C PRO A 318 -7.78 7.82 -9.03
N ILE A 319 -7.98 7.07 -7.93
CA ILE A 319 -8.96 7.38 -6.88
C ILE A 319 -8.82 8.81 -6.33
N ALA A 320 -7.61 9.23 -5.94
CA ALA A 320 -7.40 10.56 -5.35
C ALA A 320 -7.68 11.70 -6.34
N LYS A 321 -7.28 11.53 -7.61
CA LYS A 321 -7.58 12.49 -8.69
C LYS A 321 -9.09 12.63 -8.90
N VAL A 322 -9.79 11.50 -8.97
CA VAL A 322 -11.25 11.45 -9.13
C VAL A 322 -11.93 12.09 -7.91
N ALA A 323 -11.61 11.64 -6.70
CA ALA A 323 -12.17 12.17 -5.45
C ALA A 323 -11.99 13.69 -5.30
N ALA A 324 -10.85 14.25 -5.70
CA ALA A 324 -10.64 15.70 -5.70
C ALA A 324 -11.61 16.44 -6.64
N LYS A 325 -11.92 15.87 -7.82
CA LYS A 325 -12.93 16.44 -8.73
C LYS A 325 -14.36 16.30 -8.19
N LEU A 326 -14.68 15.17 -7.54
CA LEU A 326 -15.98 14.99 -6.87
C LEU A 326 -16.20 16.01 -5.76
N ALA A 327 -15.17 16.31 -4.96
CA ALA A 327 -15.24 17.28 -3.87
C ALA A 327 -15.63 18.70 -4.33
N VAL A 328 -15.34 19.05 -5.59
CA VAL A 328 -15.74 20.32 -6.21
C VAL A 328 -16.98 20.19 -7.08
N GLY A 329 -17.76 19.13 -6.89
CA GLY A 329 -19.09 18.97 -7.43
C GLY A 329 -19.20 18.21 -8.75
N TYR A 330 -18.13 17.66 -9.31
CA TYR A 330 -18.30 16.72 -10.43
C TYR A 330 -19.04 15.45 -9.99
N THR A 331 -19.70 14.79 -10.94
CA THR A 331 -20.25 13.44 -10.77
C THR A 331 -19.43 12.42 -11.57
N LEU A 332 -19.48 11.15 -11.20
CA LEU A 332 -18.66 10.09 -11.79
C LEU A 332 -18.88 9.94 -13.30
N ASP A 333 -20.09 10.18 -13.77
CA ASP A 333 -20.49 10.14 -15.18
C ASP A 333 -19.98 11.35 -15.99
N GLU A 334 -19.71 12.48 -15.32
CA GLU A 334 -19.12 13.68 -15.94
C GLU A 334 -17.59 13.54 -16.13
N LEU A 335 -16.95 12.60 -15.41
CA LEU A 335 -15.51 12.38 -15.45
C LEU A 335 -15.16 11.25 -16.42
N MET A 336 -14.07 11.42 -17.17
CA MET A 336 -13.59 10.41 -18.12
C MET A 336 -12.49 9.54 -17.48
N ASN A 337 -12.45 8.26 -17.84
CA ASN A 337 -11.43 7.32 -17.40
C ASN A 337 -10.09 7.61 -18.11
N ASP A 338 -9.06 7.92 -17.33
CA ASP A 338 -7.75 8.37 -17.81
C ASP A 338 -7.11 7.36 -18.78
N ILE A 339 -7.05 6.07 -18.42
CA ILE A 339 -6.18 5.12 -19.13
C ILE A 339 -6.82 4.50 -20.38
N THR A 340 -8.15 4.47 -20.46
CA THR A 340 -8.88 4.10 -21.70
C THR A 340 -8.95 5.27 -22.70
N GLY A 341 -8.10 6.29 -22.54
CA GLY A 341 -8.01 7.44 -23.44
C GLY A 341 -9.22 8.37 -23.36
N GLY A 342 -9.90 8.40 -22.22
CA GLY A 342 -11.11 9.20 -22.02
C GLY A 342 -12.34 8.71 -22.80
N ARG A 343 -12.35 7.44 -23.21
CA ARG A 343 -13.43 6.85 -24.02
C ARG A 343 -14.59 6.30 -23.18
N THR A 344 -14.32 5.97 -21.92
CA THR A 344 -15.31 5.49 -20.94
C THR A 344 -15.41 6.49 -19.79
N PRO A 345 -16.56 6.58 -19.10
CA PRO A 345 -16.69 7.43 -17.92
C PRO A 345 -15.92 6.84 -16.73
N ALA A 346 -15.82 7.61 -15.64
CA ALA A 346 -15.31 7.12 -14.34
C ALA A 346 -16.39 6.40 -13.52
N SER A 347 -17.66 6.41 -13.95
CA SER A 347 -18.80 5.73 -13.32
C SER A 347 -18.89 4.25 -13.68
N PHE A 348 -17.84 3.47 -13.37
CA PHE A 348 -17.79 2.03 -13.59
C PHE A 348 -16.98 1.34 -12.49
N GLU A 349 -17.18 0.04 -12.32
CA GLU A 349 -16.35 -0.80 -11.45
C GLU A 349 -15.24 -1.45 -12.29
N PRO A 350 -13.95 -1.21 -12.00
CA PRO A 350 -12.85 -1.82 -12.74
C PRO A 350 -12.89 -3.35 -12.70
N SER A 351 -12.57 -3.97 -13.83
CA SER A 351 -12.29 -5.39 -13.95
C SER A 351 -10.84 -5.58 -14.33
N ILE A 352 -10.15 -6.50 -13.66
CA ILE A 352 -8.74 -6.80 -13.92
C ILE A 352 -8.58 -8.27 -14.31
N ASP A 353 -7.73 -8.52 -15.31
CA ASP A 353 -7.43 -9.85 -15.83
C ASP A 353 -6.10 -10.39 -15.28
N TYR A 354 -5.72 -9.94 -14.10
CA TYR A 354 -4.49 -10.31 -13.41
C TYR A 354 -4.68 -10.29 -11.90
N VAL A 355 -3.69 -10.82 -11.18
CA VAL A 355 -3.61 -10.78 -9.72
C VAL A 355 -2.53 -9.80 -9.31
N VAL A 356 -2.88 -8.90 -8.40
CA VAL A 356 -1.95 -8.00 -7.73
C VAL A 356 -1.64 -8.55 -6.35
N THR A 357 -0.38 -8.51 -5.94
CA THR A 357 0.05 -8.92 -4.60
C THR A 357 0.90 -7.82 -3.99
N LYS A 358 0.52 -7.39 -2.78
CA LYS A 358 1.29 -6.48 -1.92
C LYS A 358 1.95 -7.27 -0.81
N ILE A 359 3.21 -6.97 -0.53
CA ILE A 359 3.95 -7.51 0.63
C ILE A 359 4.56 -6.33 1.41
N PRO A 360 4.36 -6.27 2.74
CA PRO A 360 4.95 -5.22 3.58
C PRO A 360 6.45 -5.42 3.77
N ARG A 361 7.17 -4.32 3.94
CA ARG A 361 8.60 -4.26 4.21
C ARG A 361 8.83 -3.82 5.65
N PHE A 362 9.58 -4.63 6.40
CA PHE A 362 9.92 -4.38 7.81
C PHE A 362 11.39 -4.01 7.97
N ASN A 363 11.79 -3.40 9.09
CA ASN A 363 13.20 -3.12 9.42
C ASN A 363 13.55 -3.50 10.87
N PHE A 364 13.06 -4.65 11.34
CA PHE A 364 13.29 -5.11 12.72
C PHE A 364 14.78 -5.25 13.09
N GLU A 365 15.65 -5.51 12.11
CA GLU A 365 17.10 -5.57 12.33
C GLU A 365 17.69 -4.25 12.85
N LYS A 366 17.00 -3.11 12.67
CA LYS A 366 17.40 -1.81 13.21
C LYS A 366 16.94 -1.59 14.66
N PHE A 367 16.09 -2.47 15.19
CA PHE A 367 15.41 -2.33 16.47
C PHE A 367 15.50 -3.62 17.29
N ALA A 368 16.71 -4.04 17.67
CA ALA A 368 16.97 -5.35 18.30
C ALA A 368 16.15 -5.64 19.58
N GLY A 369 15.76 -4.61 20.34
CA GLY A 369 14.94 -4.75 21.55
C GLY A 369 13.43 -4.68 21.31
N ALA A 370 12.97 -4.48 20.07
CA ALA A 370 11.56 -4.38 19.76
C ALA A 370 10.93 -5.79 19.64
N ASN A 371 9.65 -5.90 20.02
CA ASN A 371 8.86 -7.08 19.73
C ASN A 371 8.57 -7.15 18.22
N ASP A 372 9.12 -8.17 17.56
CA ASP A 372 9.09 -8.38 16.11
C ASP A 372 7.87 -9.16 15.60
N ARG A 373 6.93 -9.51 16.49
CA ARG A 373 5.70 -10.21 16.11
C ARG A 373 4.67 -9.24 15.53
N LEU A 374 3.99 -9.67 14.48
CA LEU A 374 2.95 -8.89 13.83
C LEU A 374 1.67 -8.94 14.67
N THR A 375 0.94 -7.82 14.69
CA THR A 375 -0.25 -7.62 15.52
C THR A 375 -1.14 -6.55 14.87
N THR A 376 -2.15 -6.04 15.58
CA THR A 376 -3.06 -5.00 15.08
C THR A 376 -2.43 -3.62 15.01
N GLN A 377 -1.27 -3.38 15.61
CA GLN A 377 -0.47 -2.15 15.44
C GLN A 377 0.61 -2.37 14.37
N MET A 378 0.64 -1.49 13.36
CA MET A 378 1.61 -1.55 12.27
C MET A 378 3.05 -1.36 12.73
N LYS A 379 3.96 -2.09 12.06
CA LYS A 379 5.41 -2.06 12.26
C LYS A 379 6.18 -2.04 10.93
N SER A 380 5.50 -2.25 9.80
CA SER A 380 6.10 -2.11 8.47
C SER A 380 6.42 -0.64 8.15
N VAL A 381 7.49 -0.45 7.37
CA VAL A 381 8.03 0.87 6.99
C VAL A 381 7.77 1.21 5.52
N GLY A 382 7.12 0.30 4.79
CA GLY A 382 6.87 0.41 3.37
C GLY A 382 6.29 -0.89 2.82
N GLU A 383 6.13 -0.97 1.51
CA GLU A 383 5.51 -2.10 0.84
C GLU A 383 6.01 -2.24 -0.60
N VAL A 384 5.95 -3.45 -1.13
CA VAL A 384 6.14 -3.74 -2.56
C VAL A 384 4.84 -4.26 -3.15
N MET A 385 4.57 -3.89 -4.40
CA MET A 385 3.46 -4.41 -5.20
C MET A 385 3.99 -5.14 -6.42
N ALA A 386 3.40 -6.27 -6.77
CA ALA A 386 3.62 -6.96 -8.03
C ALA A 386 2.30 -7.31 -8.73
N ILE A 387 2.37 -7.47 -10.05
CA ILE A 387 1.26 -7.91 -10.90
C ILE A 387 1.69 -9.17 -11.63
N GLY A 388 0.86 -10.21 -11.65
CA GLY A 388 1.07 -11.43 -12.44
C GLY A 388 -0.25 -11.97 -12.96
N ARG A 389 -0.24 -12.76 -14.04
CA ARG A 389 -1.46 -13.38 -14.59
C ARG A 389 -2.03 -14.45 -13.69
N THR A 390 -1.23 -14.92 -12.74
CA THR A 390 -1.63 -15.87 -11.71
C THR A 390 -1.13 -15.41 -10.35
N GLN A 391 -1.77 -15.89 -9.28
CA GLN A 391 -1.37 -15.62 -7.90
C GLN A 391 0.09 -16.05 -7.63
N GLN A 392 0.50 -17.23 -8.10
CA GLN A 392 1.88 -17.71 -7.92
C GLN A 392 2.91 -16.80 -8.60
N GLU A 393 2.61 -16.35 -9.83
CA GLU A 393 3.47 -15.42 -10.55
C GLU A 393 3.58 -14.08 -9.81
N SER A 394 2.43 -13.54 -9.38
CA SER A 394 2.36 -12.27 -8.67
C SER A 394 3.09 -12.31 -7.32
N LEU A 395 2.88 -13.36 -6.53
CA LEU A 395 3.53 -13.57 -5.24
C LEU A 395 5.06 -13.68 -5.38
N GLN A 396 5.55 -14.51 -6.30
CA GLN A 396 6.99 -14.65 -6.50
C GLN A 396 7.64 -13.39 -7.07
N LYS A 397 6.88 -12.56 -7.81
CA LYS A 397 7.33 -11.22 -8.23
C LYS A 397 7.45 -10.27 -7.06
N ALA A 398 6.48 -10.26 -6.16
CA ALA A 398 6.51 -9.43 -4.96
C ALA A 398 7.69 -9.84 -4.05
N LEU A 399 7.88 -11.13 -3.79
CA LEU A 399 8.97 -11.64 -2.95
C LEU A 399 10.36 -11.20 -3.45
N ARG A 400 10.62 -11.32 -4.76
CA ARG A 400 11.92 -10.90 -5.32
C ARG A 400 12.09 -9.39 -5.48
N GLY A 401 10.98 -8.63 -5.47
CA GLY A 401 10.99 -7.17 -5.49
C GLY A 401 11.02 -6.54 -4.10
N LEU A 402 11.01 -7.34 -3.04
CA LEU A 402 10.94 -6.87 -1.65
C LEU A 402 12.25 -6.27 -1.12
N GLU A 403 13.35 -6.41 -1.89
CA GLU A 403 14.67 -5.85 -1.55
C GLU A 403 15.18 -6.32 -0.17
N VAL A 404 15.01 -7.63 0.10
CA VAL A 404 15.53 -8.35 1.29
C VAL A 404 16.53 -9.44 0.93
N GLY A 405 17.01 -9.47 -0.32
CA GLY A 405 17.90 -10.51 -0.85
C GLY A 405 17.21 -11.82 -1.22
N ALA A 406 15.87 -11.88 -1.12
CA ALA A 406 15.08 -13.03 -1.56
C ALA A 406 15.00 -13.10 -3.09
N THR A 407 15.03 -14.33 -3.60
CA THR A 407 14.88 -14.68 -5.02
C THR A 407 13.54 -15.38 -5.30
N GLY A 408 12.72 -15.55 -4.27
CA GLY A 408 11.49 -16.33 -4.22
C GLY A 408 11.32 -16.88 -2.80
N PHE A 409 10.90 -18.14 -2.68
CA PHE A 409 10.84 -18.86 -1.40
C PHE A 409 12.21 -19.41 -1.01
N ASP A 410 13.19 -18.56 -0.71
CA ASP A 410 14.46 -19.04 -0.18
C ASP A 410 14.28 -19.68 1.22
N PRO A 411 14.94 -20.83 1.54
CA PRO A 411 14.82 -21.48 2.84
C PRO A 411 15.32 -20.62 3.99
N LYS A 412 14.67 -20.73 5.16
CA LYS A 412 15.08 -20.09 6.43
C LYS A 412 15.73 -21.08 7.39
N VAL A 413 15.32 -22.34 7.35
CA VAL A 413 15.92 -23.42 8.13
C VAL A 413 16.51 -24.49 7.23
N SER A 414 17.46 -25.24 7.77
CA SER A 414 18.00 -26.42 7.11
C SER A 414 17.16 -27.65 7.45
N LEU A 415 16.97 -28.56 6.48
CA LEU A 415 16.14 -29.77 6.67
C LEU A 415 16.78 -30.82 7.58
N ASP A 416 18.09 -30.74 7.80
CA ASP A 416 18.86 -31.59 8.72
C ASP A 416 18.91 -31.04 10.16
N ASP A 417 18.41 -29.83 10.41
CA ASP A 417 18.32 -29.27 11.76
C ASP A 417 17.20 -29.97 12.56
N PRO A 418 17.52 -30.71 13.64
CA PRO A 418 16.51 -31.40 14.44
C PRO A 418 15.51 -30.44 15.12
N GLU A 419 15.84 -29.15 15.26
CA GLU A 419 14.95 -28.12 15.81
C GLU A 419 14.16 -27.36 14.75
N ALA A 420 14.35 -27.65 13.46
CA ALA A 420 13.71 -26.93 12.35
C ALA A 420 12.18 -26.88 12.51
N LEU A 421 11.55 -28.02 12.79
CA LEU A 421 10.09 -28.12 12.96
C LEU A 421 9.57 -27.27 14.11
N THR A 422 10.32 -27.15 15.20
CA THR A 422 9.96 -26.31 16.35
C THR A 422 9.99 -24.84 15.98
N LYS A 423 11.05 -24.40 15.27
CA LYS A 423 11.19 -23.02 14.77
C LYS A 423 10.07 -22.69 13.77
N ILE A 424 9.85 -23.56 12.78
CA ILE A 424 8.76 -23.43 11.80
C ILE A 424 7.42 -23.27 12.50
N ARG A 425 7.08 -24.15 13.47
CA ARG A 425 5.79 -24.10 14.15
C ARG A 425 5.57 -22.77 14.90
N ARG A 426 6.62 -22.23 15.54
CA ARG A 426 6.57 -20.92 16.19
C ARG A 426 6.31 -19.80 15.19
N GLU A 427 7.06 -19.76 14.10
CA GLU A 427 6.95 -18.69 13.08
C GLU A 427 5.62 -18.73 12.31
N LEU A 428 5.02 -19.92 12.16
CA LEU A 428 3.69 -20.06 11.59
C LEU A 428 2.60 -19.55 12.53
N LYS A 429 2.65 -19.97 13.81
CA LYS A 429 1.64 -19.65 14.80
C LYS A 429 1.66 -18.18 15.23
N ASP A 430 2.84 -17.69 15.59
CA ASP A 430 3.04 -16.34 16.10
C ASP A 430 3.84 -15.55 15.06
N ALA A 431 3.11 -14.95 14.11
CA ALA A 431 3.67 -14.41 12.87
C ALA A 431 4.75 -13.35 13.11
N GLY A 432 5.89 -13.52 12.44
CA GLY A 432 6.88 -12.45 12.24
C GLY A 432 6.92 -12.01 10.78
N ALA A 433 7.79 -11.04 10.49
CA ALA A 433 8.03 -10.56 9.12
C ALA A 433 8.47 -11.67 8.15
N GLU A 434 8.97 -12.80 8.67
CA GLU A 434 9.51 -13.89 7.86
C GLU A 434 8.55 -15.06 7.62
N ARG A 435 7.32 -15.00 8.14
CA ARG A 435 6.37 -16.13 8.13
C ARG A 435 6.16 -16.73 6.74
N ILE A 436 6.12 -15.92 5.69
CA ILE A 436 5.91 -16.37 4.31
C ILE A 436 6.98 -17.37 3.84
N TRP A 437 8.24 -17.24 4.29
CA TRP A 437 9.29 -18.20 3.97
C TRP A 437 9.20 -19.46 4.82
N TYR A 438 8.85 -19.31 6.11
CA TYR A 438 8.63 -20.46 7.00
C TYR A 438 7.45 -21.33 6.56
N ILE A 439 6.43 -20.77 5.89
CA ILE A 439 5.35 -21.56 5.26
C ILE A 439 5.91 -22.51 4.20
N ALA A 440 6.82 -22.03 3.33
CA ALA A 440 7.46 -22.91 2.36
C ALA A 440 8.33 -23.98 3.04
N ASP A 441 9.07 -23.62 4.09
CA ASP A 441 9.85 -24.59 4.88
C ASP A 441 8.96 -25.62 5.59
N ALA A 442 7.74 -25.25 6.01
CA ALA A 442 6.79 -26.20 6.56
C ALA A 442 6.44 -27.31 5.55
N PHE A 443 6.19 -26.96 4.29
CA PHE A 443 5.92 -27.94 3.24
C PHE A 443 7.15 -28.79 2.91
N ARG A 444 8.35 -28.20 2.87
CA ARG A 444 9.62 -28.93 2.69
C ARG A 444 9.86 -29.93 3.83
N ALA A 445 9.45 -29.59 5.05
CA ALA A 445 9.56 -30.45 6.23
C ALA A 445 8.38 -31.43 6.37
N GLY A 446 7.46 -31.49 5.40
CA GLY A 446 6.39 -32.48 5.34
C GLY A 446 5.12 -32.14 6.13
N LEU A 447 4.93 -30.90 6.59
CA LEU A 447 3.64 -30.48 7.15
C LEU A 447 2.58 -30.44 6.04
N SER A 448 1.38 -30.89 6.37
CA SER A 448 0.23 -30.79 5.46
C SER A 448 -0.31 -29.36 5.40
N VAL A 449 -1.01 -29.03 4.31
CA VAL A 449 -1.76 -27.77 4.17
C VAL A 449 -2.71 -27.54 5.34
N ASP A 450 -3.40 -28.57 5.83
CA ASP A 450 -4.25 -28.47 7.01
C ASP A 450 -3.48 -28.13 8.29
N GLY A 451 -2.29 -28.73 8.46
CA GLY A 451 -1.40 -28.42 9.57
C GLY A 451 -0.97 -26.97 9.56
N VAL A 452 -0.57 -26.45 8.40
CA VAL A 452 -0.18 -25.04 8.23
C VAL A 452 -1.38 -24.11 8.41
N PHE A 453 -2.54 -24.43 7.84
CA PHE A 453 -3.78 -23.66 8.02
C PHE A 453 -4.14 -23.52 9.49
N ASN A 454 -4.09 -24.61 10.26
CA ASN A 454 -4.48 -24.59 11.67
C ASN A 454 -3.56 -23.74 12.55
N LEU A 455 -2.32 -23.48 12.12
CA LEU A 455 -1.38 -22.61 12.81
C LEU A 455 -1.50 -21.15 12.37
N THR A 456 -1.80 -20.92 11.08
CA THR A 456 -1.68 -19.59 10.47
C THR A 456 -3.00 -18.89 10.21
N ASN A 457 -4.09 -19.66 10.11
CA ASN A 457 -5.40 -19.25 9.62
C ASN A 457 -5.43 -18.66 8.18
N ILE A 458 -4.32 -18.75 7.44
CA ILE A 458 -4.24 -18.33 6.03
C ILE A 458 -5.08 -19.29 5.20
N ASP A 459 -5.96 -18.77 4.34
CA ASP A 459 -6.86 -19.61 3.55
C ASP A 459 -6.10 -20.67 2.74
N ARG A 460 -6.65 -21.89 2.72
CA ARG A 460 -6.02 -23.04 2.04
C ARG A 460 -5.80 -22.77 0.56
N TRP A 461 -6.64 -21.94 -0.06
CA TRP A 461 -6.48 -21.54 -1.46
C TRP A 461 -5.11 -20.94 -1.75
N PHE A 462 -4.54 -20.15 -0.83
CA PHE A 462 -3.18 -19.64 -0.96
C PHE A 462 -2.13 -20.71 -0.62
N LEU A 463 -2.37 -21.49 0.43
CA LEU A 463 -1.40 -22.46 0.94
C LEU A 463 -1.09 -23.58 -0.07
N VAL A 464 -2.10 -24.14 -0.75
CA VAL A 464 -1.89 -25.18 -1.77
C VAL A 464 -1.05 -24.69 -2.95
N GLN A 465 -1.13 -23.39 -3.26
CA GLN A 465 -0.32 -22.79 -4.32
C GLN A 465 1.14 -22.62 -3.90
N ILE A 466 1.41 -22.35 -2.62
CA ILE A 466 2.78 -22.32 -2.08
C ILE A 466 3.34 -23.74 -2.03
N GLU A 467 2.55 -24.73 -1.60
CA GLU A 467 2.95 -26.14 -1.62
C GLU A 467 3.32 -26.59 -3.05
N GLU A 468 2.50 -26.28 -4.06
CA GLU A 468 2.81 -26.60 -5.45
C GLU A 468 4.15 -26.00 -5.91
N LEU A 469 4.44 -24.75 -5.52
CA LEU A 469 5.73 -24.12 -5.82
C LEU A 469 6.88 -24.88 -5.15
N VAL A 470 6.73 -25.29 -3.89
CA VAL A 470 7.73 -26.09 -3.18
C VAL A 470 7.97 -27.42 -3.89
N ARG A 471 6.93 -28.13 -4.35
CA ARG A 471 7.07 -29.38 -5.13
C ARG A 471 7.81 -29.16 -6.44
N LEU A 472 7.57 -28.04 -7.11
CA LEU A 472 8.32 -27.67 -8.32
C LEU A 472 9.78 -27.36 -8.00
N GLU A 473 10.08 -26.73 -6.86
CA GLU A 473 11.47 -26.53 -6.42
C GLU A 473 12.20 -27.85 -6.17
N GLU A 474 11.54 -28.80 -5.48
CA GLU A 474 12.06 -30.15 -5.24
C GLU A 474 12.41 -30.84 -6.57
N LYS A 475 11.49 -30.78 -7.54
CA LYS A 475 11.72 -31.34 -8.89
C LYS A 475 12.92 -30.68 -9.60
N VAL A 476 13.07 -29.36 -9.51
CA VAL A 476 14.23 -28.66 -10.11
C VAL A 476 15.54 -29.11 -9.46
N ALA A 477 15.56 -29.26 -8.14
CA ALA A 477 16.72 -29.74 -7.41
C ALA A 477 17.09 -31.19 -7.78
N GLU A 478 16.09 -32.05 -8.01
CA GLU A 478 16.29 -33.45 -8.42
C GLU A 478 16.88 -33.57 -9.83
N VAL A 479 16.32 -32.84 -10.80
CA VAL A 479 16.71 -33.00 -12.21
C VAL A 479 17.92 -32.13 -12.62
N GLY A 480 18.27 -31.14 -11.78
CA GLY A 480 19.33 -30.17 -12.03
C GLY A 480 19.11 -29.36 -13.32
N ILE A 481 20.15 -28.66 -13.79
CA ILE A 481 20.08 -27.87 -15.03
C ILE A 481 19.78 -28.74 -16.26
N THR A 482 20.21 -30.01 -16.26
CA THR A 482 20.01 -30.97 -17.36
C THR A 482 18.54 -31.29 -17.61
N GLY A 483 17.70 -31.26 -16.57
CA GLY A 483 16.26 -31.48 -16.71
C GLY A 483 15.45 -30.24 -17.07
N LEU A 484 16.08 -29.06 -17.13
CA LEU A 484 15.42 -27.81 -17.54
C LEU A 484 15.27 -27.73 -19.06
N ASN A 485 14.45 -28.61 -19.61
CA ASN A 485 14.00 -28.49 -21.00
C ASN A 485 13.10 -27.26 -21.20
N ALA A 486 12.85 -26.86 -22.45
CA ALA A 486 12.13 -25.63 -22.78
C ALA A 486 10.71 -25.58 -22.19
N GLU A 487 9.99 -26.71 -22.19
CA GLU A 487 8.63 -26.80 -21.68
C GLU A 487 8.60 -26.63 -20.16
N PHE A 488 9.45 -27.37 -19.44
CA PHE A 488 9.52 -27.29 -17.98
C PHE A 488 10.02 -25.92 -17.52
N LEU A 489 11.03 -25.35 -18.20
CA LEU A 489 11.49 -24.00 -17.89
C LEU A 489 10.38 -22.97 -18.14
N ARG A 490 9.61 -23.08 -19.24
CA ARG A 490 8.44 -22.22 -19.49
C ARG A 490 7.39 -22.36 -18.39
N GLN A 491 7.09 -23.58 -17.94
CA GLN A 491 6.19 -23.82 -16.81
C GLN A 491 6.66 -23.09 -15.55
N LEU A 492 7.95 -23.22 -15.20
CA LEU A 492 8.53 -22.56 -14.02
C LEU A 492 8.45 -21.03 -14.16
N LYS A 493 8.76 -20.47 -15.33
CA LYS A 493 8.66 -19.02 -15.55
C LYS A 493 7.22 -18.50 -15.43
N ARG A 494 6.22 -19.25 -15.92
CA ARG A 494 4.79 -18.95 -15.75
C ARG A 494 4.31 -19.01 -14.29
N LYS A 495 4.97 -19.82 -13.46
CA LYS A 495 4.77 -19.88 -12.00
C LYS A 495 5.53 -18.79 -11.24
N GLY A 496 6.22 -17.89 -11.95
CA GLY A 496 6.91 -16.74 -11.38
C GLY A 496 8.35 -16.96 -10.93
N PHE A 497 8.93 -18.15 -11.14
CA PHE A 497 10.28 -18.45 -10.66
C PHE A 497 11.33 -17.50 -11.25
N ALA A 498 12.16 -16.93 -10.39
CA ALA A 498 13.29 -16.11 -10.82
C ALA A 498 14.42 -16.97 -11.38
N ASP A 499 15.20 -16.43 -12.32
CA ASP A 499 16.41 -17.11 -12.82
C ASP A 499 17.36 -17.41 -11.66
N ALA A 500 17.47 -16.50 -10.69
CA ALA A 500 18.31 -16.64 -9.52
C ALA A 500 17.84 -17.77 -8.58
N ARG A 501 16.52 -17.99 -8.46
CA ARG A 501 15.98 -19.08 -7.64
C ARG A 501 16.25 -20.44 -8.28
N LEU A 502 15.97 -20.56 -9.57
CA LEU A 502 16.26 -21.77 -10.34
C LEU A 502 17.76 -22.09 -10.35
N ALA A 503 18.60 -21.06 -10.42
CA ALA A 503 20.05 -21.23 -10.38
C ALA A 503 20.54 -21.83 -9.05
N LYS A 504 20.01 -21.35 -7.90
CA LYS A 504 20.31 -21.93 -6.58
C LYS A 504 19.88 -23.39 -6.51
N LEU A 505 18.67 -23.71 -6.97
CA LEU A 505 18.12 -25.07 -6.94
C LEU A 505 18.90 -26.04 -7.83
N ALA A 506 19.33 -25.60 -9.02
CA ALA A 506 20.06 -26.41 -9.99
C ALA A 506 21.58 -26.41 -9.79
N GLY A 507 22.12 -25.69 -8.78
CA GLY A 507 23.56 -25.62 -8.51
C GLY A 507 24.38 -24.88 -9.57
N VAL A 508 23.80 -23.87 -10.23
CA VAL A 508 24.43 -23.11 -11.33
C VAL A 508 24.38 -21.60 -11.05
N ARG A 509 24.98 -20.79 -11.93
CA ARG A 509 24.88 -19.32 -11.82
C ARG A 509 23.59 -18.82 -12.46
N GLU A 510 23.04 -17.73 -11.95
CA GLU A 510 21.86 -17.06 -12.54
C GLU A 510 22.02 -16.80 -14.05
N ALA A 511 23.22 -16.37 -14.47
CA ALA A 511 23.52 -16.09 -15.86
C ALA A 511 23.40 -17.32 -16.76
N GLU A 512 23.52 -18.54 -16.23
CA GLU A 512 23.39 -19.79 -16.99
C GLU A 512 21.92 -20.11 -17.24
N ILE A 513 21.04 -19.89 -16.26
CA ILE A 513 19.57 -19.98 -16.47
C ILE A 513 19.11 -18.93 -17.47
N ARG A 514 19.63 -17.70 -17.40
CA ARG A 514 19.32 -16.66 -18.38
C ARG A 514 19.76 -17.05 -19.79
N LYS A 515 20.99 -17.55 -19.97
CA LYS A 515 21.46 -18.06 -21.27
C LYS A 515 20.60 -19.21 -21.79
N LEU A 516 20.16 -20.11 -20.90
CA LEU A 516 19.28 -21.22 -21.27
C LEU A 516 17.91 -20.73 -21.74
N ARG A 517 17.35 -19.71 -21.08
CA ARG A 517 16.14 -19.05 -21.58
C ARG A 517 16.36 -18.39 -22.94
N ASP A 518 17.45 -17.66 -23.12
CA ASP A 518 17.80 -17.02 -24.39
C ASP A 518 17.94 -18.07 -25.52
N GLN A 519 18.50 -19.26 -25.21
CA GLN A 519 18.61 -20.37 -26.16
C GLN A 519 17.25 -20.93 -26.59
N TYR A 520 16.26 -20.94 -25.68
CA TYR A 520 14.89 -21.39 -25.96
C TYR A 520 13.96 -20.28 -26.45
N ASP A 521 14.48 -19.06 -26.67
CA ASP A 521 13.67 -17.87 -26.95
C ASP A 521 12.56 -17.66 -25.90
N LEU A 522 12.87 -17.98 -24.63
CA LEU A 522 11.94 -17.95 -23.52
C LEU A 522 12.01 -16.61 -22.78
N HIS A 523 11.26 -15.64 -23.30
CA HIS A 523 11.20 -14.28 -22.78
C HIS A 523 9.80 -13.95 -22.26
N PRO A 524 9.69 -13.03 -21.29
CA PRO A 524 8.38 -12.54 -20.89
C PRO A 524 7.78 -11.68 -22.00
N VAL A 525 6.46 -11.69 -22.08
CA VAL A 525 5.67 -10.66 -22.75
C VAL A 525 5.29 -9.57 -21.74
N TYR A 526 4.81 -8.44 -22.23
CA TYR A 526 4.29 -7.37 -21.40
C TYR A 526 2.81 -7.17 -21.70
N LYS A 527 2.02 -7.14 -20.64
CA LYS A 527 0.58 -6.83 -20.66
C LYS A 527 0.35 -5.45 -20.09
N ARG A 528 -0.74 -4.79 -20.48
CA ARG A 528 -1.10 -3.46 -19.98
C ARG A 528 -2.10 -3.55 -18.84
N VAL A 529 -2.07 -2.53 -18.00
CA VAL A 529 -3.15 -2.19 -17.06
C VAL A 529 -4.11 -1.25 -17.80
N ASP A 530 -5.40 -1.58 -17.79
CA ASP A 530 -6.41 -0.88 -18.61
C ASP A 530 -7.75 -0.65 -17.90
N THR A 531 -7.89 -1.01 -16.60
CA THR A 531 -9.12 -0.96 -15.78
C THR A 531 -10.29 -1.84 -16.25
N CYS A 532 -10.22 -2.50 -17.39
CA CYS A 532 -11.40 -3.10 -18.05
C CYS A 532 -11.16 -4.49 -18.63
N ALA A 533 -10.08 -5.17 -18.23
CA ALA A 533 -9.77 -6.53 -18.66
C ALA A 533 -9.80 -6.68 -20.20
N ALA A 534 -9.17 -5.73 -20.90
CA ALA A 534 -9.10 -5.62 -22.35
C ALA A 534 -10.44 -5.45 -23.09
N GLU A 535 -11.55 -5.14 -22.41
CA GLU A 535 -12.82 -4.80 -23.07
C GLU A 535 -12.67 -3.54 -23.96
N PHE A 536 -11.86 -2.58 -23.50
CA PHE A 536 -11.51 -1.37 -24.24
C PHE A 536 -9.99 -1.24 -24.40
N ALA A 537 -9.55 -0.67 -25.52
CA ALA A 537 -8.13 -0.42 -25.74
C ALA A 537 -7.56 0.63 -24.76
N THR A 538 -6.25 0.67 -24.56
CA THR A 538 -5.56 1.69 -23.76
C THR A 538 -4.42 2.33 -24.53
N ASP A 539 -4.34 3.66 -24.46
CA ASP A 539 -3.20 4.42 -24.99
C ASP A 539 -2.06 4.54 -23.97
N THR A 540 -2.33 4.19 -22.71
CA THR A 540 -1.38 4.29 -21.61
C THR A 540 -0.47 3.06 -21.60
N ALA A 541 0.84 3.29 -21.52
CA ALA A 541 1.86 2.23 -21.46
C ALA A 541 2.21 1.83 -20.01
N TYR A 542 1.19 1.57 -19.18
CA TYR A 542 1.39 1.02 -17.83
C TYR A 542 1.42 -0.50 -17.92
N MET A 543 2.60 -1.10 -17.73
CA MET A 543 2.84 -2.50 -18.11
C MET A 543 3.39 -3.35 -16.98
N TYR A 544 3.13 -4.66 -17.07
CA TYR A 544 3.78 -5.68 -16.25
C TYR A 544 4.23 -6.86 -17.12
N SER A 545 5.32 -7.52 -16.70
CA SER A 545 5.82 -8.72 -17.38
C SER A 545 5.06 -9.99 -16.97
N THR A 546 4.82 -10.88 -17.90
CA THR A 546 4.27 -12.23 -17.66
C THR A 546 4.75 -13.21 -18.75
N TYR A 547 4.58 -14.51 -18.57
CA TYR A 547 4.97 -15.54 -19.55
C TYR A 547 3.75 -16.12 -20.31
N GLU A 548 3.03 -15.24 -20.98
CA GLU A 548 1.98 -15.59 -21.96
C GLU A 548 2.47 -15.43 -23.41
N GLU A 549 1.54 -15.46 -24.37
CA GLU A 549 1.86 -15.52 -25.80
C GLU A 549 1.99 -14.12 -26.45
N GLU A 550 1.01 -13.22 -26.26
CA GLU A 550 0.98 -11.91 -26.91
C GLU A 550 1.66 -10.81 -26.08
N CYS A 551 2.50 -9.99 -26.73
CA CYS A 551 3.18 -8.84 -26.14
C CYS A 551 2.59 -7.50 -26.60
N GLU A 552 2.18 -6.67 -25.65
CA GLU A 552 1.54 -5.36 -25.87
C GLU A 552 2.52 -4.18 -25.66
N ALA A 553 3.80 -4.48 -25.47
CA ALA A 553 4.83 -3.46 -25.18
C ALA A 553 4.96 -2.42 -26.30
N ASN A 554 4.91 -2.87 -27.55
CA ASN A 554 4.98 -2.05 -28.76
C ASN A 554 5.95 -0.84 -28.64
N PRO A 555 7.25 -1.09 -28.35
CA PRO A 555 8.19 -0.03 -28.01
C PRO A 555 8.42 0.92 -29.20
N SER A 556 8.19 2.22 -29.01
CA SER A 556 8.41 3.24 -30.06
C SER A 556 9.85 3.21 -30.60
N THR A 557 10.03 3.39 -31.89
CA THR A 557 11.35 3.58 -32.52
C THR A 557 11.67 5.06 -32.77
N ASP A 558 10.74 5.96 -32.45
CA ASP A 558 10.76 7.36 -32.88
C ASP A 558 11.57 8.28 -31.96
N ARG A 559 11.83 7.86 -30.72
CA ARG A 559 12.45 8.69 -29.69
C ARG A 559 13.59 7.97 -29.00
N GLU A 560 14.61 8.75 -28.63
CA GLU A 560 15.62 8.29 -27.67
C GLU A 560 14.98 8.09 -26.30
N LYS A 561 15.26 6.95 -25.66
CA LYS A 561 14.64 6.54 -24.40
C LYS A 561 15.68 6.61 -23.29
N SER A 562 15.40 7.41 -22.25
CA SER A 562 16.17 7.41 -21.01
C SER A 562 15.52 6.46 -20.00
N TRP A 563 16.23 5.39 -19.63
CA TRP A 563 15.83 4.53 -18.52
C TRP A 563 16.49 5.03 -17.24
N PHE A 564 15.70 5.60 -16.34
CA PHE A 564 16.16 5.91 -14.99
C PHE A 564 16.06 4.64 -14.15
N SER A 565 17.17 3.91 -14.03
CA SER A 565 17.30 2.92 -12.97
C SER A 565 17.54 3.70 -11.67
N ALA A 566 16.54 3.75 -10.80
CA ALA A 566 16.71 4.12 -9.41
C ALA A 566 17.45 2.99 -8.69
N ALA A 567 18.71 2.75 -9.05
CA ALA A 567 19.61 2.07 -8.14
C ALA A 567 19.75 2.99 -6.94
N ALA A 568 19.26 2.54 -5.77
CA ALA A 568 19.44 3.24 -4.51
C ALA A 568 20.92 3.65 -4.41
N ARG A 569 21.21 4.94 -4.58
CA ARG A 569 22.53 5.49 -4.26
C ARG A 569 22.65 5.40 -2.76
N THR A 570 23.20 4.29 -2.28
CA THR A 570 23.82 4.25 -0.95
C THR A 570 24.87 5.37 -0.97
N VAL A 571 24.61 6.43 -0.22
CA VAL A 571 25.67 7.40 0.11
C VAL A 571 26.60 6.68 1.06
N SER A 572 27.52 5.88 0.50
CA SER A 572 28.62 5.31 1.27
C SER A 572 29.57 6.46 1.59
N VAL A 573 29.61 6.87 2.86
CA VAL A 573 30.78 7.57 3.39
C VAL A 573 31.96 6.61 3.23
N ARG A 574 32.84 6.87 2.26
CA ARG A 574 34.00 6.04 1.98
C ARG A 574 34.97 6.08 3.17
N VAL A 575 35.14 4.93 3.82
CA VAL A 575 36.46 4.52 4.33
C VAL A 575 37.02 3.52 3.31
N SER A 576 38.26 3.75 2.93
CA SER A 576 38.97 3.11 1.81
C SER A 576 39.18 1.60 1.98
N ASN A 577 38.68 0.79 1.04
CA ASN A 577 39.47 -0.01 0.08
C ASN A 577 38.68 -1.17 -0.51
N SER A 578 39.03 -1.50 -1.75
CA SER A 578 38.71 -2.71 -2.53
C SER A 578 37.43 -2.70 -3.39
N THR A 579 37.56 -3.46 -4.47
CA THR A 579 37.01 -3.31 -5.82
C THR A 579 35.62 -3.95 -5.94
N THR A 580 34.65 -3.26 -6.55
CA THR A 580 33.38 -3.87 -6.97
C THR A 580 33.08 -3.48 -8.41
N ALA A 581 33.03 -4.47 -9.30
CA ALA A 581 32.67 -4.30 -10.71
C ALA A 581 31.15 -4.21 -10.84
N VAL A 582 30.66 -3.11 -11.40
CA VAL A 582 29.24 -2.87 -11.65
C VAL A 582 28.87 -3.43 -13.04
N TYR A 583 27.93 -4.38 -13.08
CA TYR A 583 27.40 -4.96 -14.32
C TYR A 583 26.08 -4.30 -14.67
N THR A 584 25.98 -3.68 -15.84
CA THR A 584 24.74 -3.10 -16.39
C THR A 584 24.05 -4.14 -17.31
N PRO A 585 22.77 -4.49 -17.10
CA PRO A 585 22.06 -5.38 -18.01
C PRO A 585 21.64 -4.64 -19.29
N ARG A 586 22.08 -5.15 -20.45
CA ARG A 586 21.56 -4.77 -21.77
C ARG A 586 20.28 -5.57 -22.05
N TRP A 587 19.15 -4.89 -22.12
CA TRP A 587 17.92 -5.44 -22.68
C TRP A 587 18.00 -5.35 -24.21
N ARG A 588 17.89 -6.48 -24.91
CA ARG A 588 17.79 -6.52 -26.38
C ARG A 588 16.47 -7.16 -26.77
N CYS A 589 15.62 -6.37 -27.43
CA CYS A 589 14.67 -6.87 -28.40
C CYS A 589 15.36 -6.76 -29.78
N ALA A 590 15.33 -7.82 -30.60
CA ALA A 590 15.96 -7.85 -31.93
C ALA A 590 15.34 -6.74 -32.85
N LYS A 591 16.03 -6.01 -33.74
CA LYS A 591 17.11 -6.34 -34.69
C LYS A 591 17.96 -5.10 -35.07
N THR A 592 19.08 -5.42 -35.75
CA THR A 592 19.93 -4.63 -36.67
C THR A 592 20.98 -3.67 -36.12
N VAL A 593 22.16 -3.79 -36.73
CA VAL A 593 23.48 -3.34 -36.29
C VAL A 593 23.78 -1.95 -36.83
N THR A 594 24.10 -1.01 -35.95
CA THR A 594 25.03 0.09 -36.22
C THR A 594 25.76 0.49 -34.93
N LYS A 595 27.10 0.46 -34.97
CA LYS A 595 27.98 0.86 -33.86
C LYS A 595 27.87 2.37 -33.60
N PRO A 596 27.76 2.85 -32.35
CA PRO A 596 27.94 4.28 -32.07
C PRO A 596 29.43 4.64 -32.01
N LEU A 597 29.80 5.68 -32.75
CA LEU A 597 31.06 6.41 -32.69
C LEU A 597 31.13 7.15 -31.34
N TRP A 598 32.22 6.98 -30.59
CA TRP A 598 32.46 7.77 -29.37
C TRP A 598 33.20 9.07 -29.75
N LEU A 599 32.56 10.21 -29.55
CA LEU A 599 33.18 11.54 -29.61
C LEU A 599 33.64 11.93 -28.19
N THR A 600 34.93 11.80 -27.95
CA THR A 600 35.59 12.22 -26.70
C THR A 600 35.75 13.74 -26.69
N VAL A 601 34.98 14.45 -25.87
CA VAL A 601 35.21 15.88 -25.58
C VAL A 601 36.18 15.98 -24.40
N THR A 602 37.46 16.19 -24.66
CA THR A 602 38.48 16.49 -23.65
C THR A 602 38.39 17.96 -23.23
N ARG A 603 38.10 18.24 -21.95
CA ARG A 603 38.27 19.57 -21.35
C ARG A 603 39.77 19.90 -21.22
N LYS A 604 40.18 21.05 -21.77
CA LYS A 604 41.51 21.67 -21.57
C LYS A 604 41.69 22.10 -20.11
N PRO A 605 42.91 22.00 -19.52
CA PRO A 605 43.23 22.57 -18.22
C PRO A 605 43.60 24.06 -18.32
N SER A 606 43.18 24.85 -17.33
CA SER A 606 43.57 26.26 -17.13
C SER A 606 44.93 26.37 -16.37
N PRO A 607 45.73 27.43 -16.60
CA PRO A 607 47.11 27.54 -16.11
C PRO A 607 47.20 28.12 -14.67
N PRO A 608 48.36 27.96 -13.99
CA PRO A 608 48.51 28.24 -12.56
C PRO A 608 48.82 29.72 -12.25
N THR A 609 48.27 30.22 -11.14
CA THR A 609 48.53 31.54 -10.57
C THR A 609 49.63 31.49 -9.50
N THR A 610 50.58 32.41 -9.64
CA THR A 610 51.75 32.69 -8.79
C THR A 610 51.37 33.44 -7.50
N THR A 611 52.08 33.17 -6.40
CA THR A 611 51.93 33.83 -5.09
C THR A 611 53.17 34.63 -4.67
N LEU A 612 52.91 35.72 -3.91
CA LEU A 612 53.76 36.53 -3.01
C LEU A 612 54.60 37.68 -3.61
N PRO A 613 54.94 38.75 -2.84
CA PRO A 613 54.87 38.89 -1.37
C PRO A 613 54.25 40.19 -0.80
N ILE A 614 53.86 40.16 0.49
CA ILE A 614 53.68 41.34 1.35
C ILE A 614 54.70 41.23 2.49
N ALA A 615 55.52 42.27 2.65
CA ALA A 615 56.49 42.41 3.74
C ALA A 615 56.02 43.43 4.78
N SER A 616 56.39 43.13 6.01
CA SER A 616 56.06 43.69 7.32
C SER A 616 56.71 45.04 7.68
N THR A 617 56.10 45.75 8.63
CA THR A 617 56.71 46.55 9.73
C THR A 617 55.55 47.06 10.62
N SER A 618 55.57 47.27 11.95
CA SER A 618 56.40 46.93 13.11
C SER A 618 55.79 47.65 14.34
N SER A 619 56.01 47.12 15.56
CA SER A 619 55.86 47.76 16.90
C SER A 619 54.42 48.06 17.38
N ARG A 620 53.98 47.78 18.62
CA ARG A 620 54.60 47.46 19.91
C ARG A 620 53.81 46.36 20.63
#